data_AF-A0A242BLG6-F1
#
_entry.id   AF-A0A242BLG6-F1
#
_cell.length_a   1.000
_cell.length_b   1.000
_cell.length_c   1.000
_cell.angle_alpha   90.00
_cell.angle_beta   90.00
_cell.angle_gamma   90.00
#
_symmetry.space_group_name_H-M   'P 1'
#
loop_
_entity.id
_entity.type
_entity.pdbx_description
1 polymer ?
#
loop_
_entity_poly.entity_id
_entity_poly.type
_entity_poly.pdbx_seq_one_letter_code
_entity_poly.pdbx_strand_id
1 'polypeptide(L)'
;MALDWDTKNHTIEIVVRLFAENKAQFEIDDAEGIISQEPIIEFEDGVLLFNPQKSVFDEQNYLAVIPYEGKKGLAKSVADSLVEYLNEVLAQGQSDLLDFLDEDDDEAVFELHWDNQKLAELVEAKQQNDTDTYLPYPSY
;
A
#
# COMPACT_ATOMS: atom_id res chain seq x y z
N MET A 1 6.67 1.74 -8.01
CA MET A 1 5.71 0.65 -7.76
C MET A 1 6.18 -0.60 -8.47
N ALA A 2 6.12 -1.74 -7.78
CA ALA A 2 6.37 -3.08 -8.32
C ALA A 2 5.20 -4.01 -7.97
N LEU A 3 5.12 -5.15 -8.64
CA LEU A 3 4.18 -6.22 -8.31
C LEU A 3 4.97 -7.48 -8.00
N ASP A 4 4.76 -8.05 -6.82
CA ASP A 4 5.27 -9.38 -6.47
C ASP A 4 4.13 -10.39 -6.47
N TRP A 5 4.35 -11.54 -7.11
CA TRP A 5 3.35 -12.59 -7.24
C TRP A 5 3.86 -13.89 -6.62
N ASP A 6 3.46 -14.15 -5.39
CA ASP A 6 3.69 -15.46 -4.76
C ASP A 6 2.60 -16.45 -5.20
N THR A 7 2.91 -17.15 -6.28
CA THR A 7 2.08 -18.24 -6.83
C THR A 7 1.83 -19.37 -5.83
N LYS A 8 2.72 -19.62 -4.87
CA LYS A 8 2.58 -20.69 -3.88
C LYS A 8 1.67 -20.25 -2.74
N ASN A 9 1.85 -19.03 -2.24
CA ASN A 9 1.03 -18.47 -1.17
C ASN A 9 -0.30 -17.88 -1.66
N HIS A 10 -0.50 -17.80 -2.97
CA HIS A 10 -1.72 -17.25 -3.57
C HIS A 10 -1.93 -15.78 -3.20
N THR A 11 -0.85 -14.99 -3.25
CA THR A 11 -0.88 -13.55 -2.98
C THR A 11 -0.33 -12.76 -4.16
N ILE A 12 -0.78 -11.52 -4.31
CA ILE A 12 -0.16 -10.51 -5.18
C ILE A 12 0.05 -9.29 -4.33
N GLU A 13 1.30 -8.85 -4.18
CA GLU A 13 1.66 -7.67 -3.42
C GLU A 13 1.94 -6.50 -4.37
N ILE A 14 1.35 -5.35 -4.06
CA ILE A 14 1.64 -4.08 -4.73
C ILE A 14 2.63 -3.34 -3.85
N VAL A 15 3.91 -3.37 -4.22
CA VAL A 15 4.98 -2.71 -3.48
C VAL A 15 5.12 -1.27 -3.95
N VAL A 16 5.02 -0.32 -3.02
CA VAL A 16 5.13 1.11 -3.27
C VAL A 16 6.40 1.66 -2.63
N ARG A 17 6.96 2.71 -3.24
CA ARG A 17 8.18 3.36 -2.77
C ARG A 17 8.06 4.85 -2.90
N LEU A 18 8.37 5.56 -1.83
CA LEU A 18 8.51 7.01 -1.81
C LEU A 18 9.98 7.39 -1.62
N PHE A 19 10.38 8.49 -2.25
CA PHE A 19 11.74 8.99 -2.17
C PHE A 19 11.72 10.47 -1.81
N ALA A 20 12.64 10.87 -0.95
CA ALA A 20 12.84 12.27 -0.61
C ALA A 20 14.31 12.57 -0.31
N GLU A 21 14.72 13.82 -0.54
CA GLU A 21 16.09 14.27 -0.27
C GLU A 21 16.20 14.72 1.19
N ASN A 22 17.11 14.13 1.96
CA ASN A 22 17.41 14.52 3.33
C ASN A 22 18.43 15.66 3.34
N LYS A 23 17.96 16.88 3.03
CA LYS A 23 18.83 18.07 2.91
C LYS A 23 19.46 18.48 4.23
N ALA A 24 18.75 18.26 5.34
CA ALA A 24 19.21 18.56 6.69
C ALA A 24 20.19 17.51 7.23
N GLN A 25 20.34 16.36 6.55
CA GLN A 25 21.11 15.20 7.01
C GLN A 25 20.67 14.70 8.38
N PHE A 26 19.36 14.67 8.61
CA PHE A 26 18.77 14.10 9.82
C PHE A 26 19.22 12.65 10.03
N GLU A 27 19.46 12.27 11.28
CA GLU A 27 19.59 10.87 11.70
C GLU A 27 18.17 10.30 11.79
N ILE A 28 17.87 9.30 10.94
CA ILE A 28 16.53 8.71 10.86
C ILE A 28 16.64 7.25 11.25
N ASP A 29 15.84 6.85 12.23
CA ASP A 29 15.65 5.46 12.63
C ASP A 29 14.57 4.80 11.79
N ASP A 30 14.84 3.59 11.29
CA ASP A 30 13.78 2.73 10.75
C ASP A 30 13.01 1.99 11.87
N ALA A 31 11.99 1.22 11.48
CA ALA A 31 11.17 0.45 12.43
C ALA A 31 11.96 -0.61 13.24
N GLU A 32 13.17 -0.99 12.81
CA GLU A 32 14.06 -1.89 13.52
C GLU A 32 15.10 -1.14 14.39
N GLY A 33 15.08 0.20 14.37
CA GLY A 33 16.01 1.07 15.09
C GLY A 33 17.37 1.19 14.42
N ILE A 34 17.44 0.97 13.10
CA ILE A 34 18.65 1.16 12.32
C ILE A 34 18.72 2.63 11.89
N ILE A 35 19.74 3.33 12.41
CA ILE A 35 20.01 4.74 12.08
C ILE A 35 20.59 4.84 10.66
N SER A 36 20.03 5.76 9.87
CA SER A 36 20.52 6.17 8.56
C SER A 36 20.67 7.70 8.47
N GLN A 37 21.67 8.15 7.71
CA GLN A 37 21.89 9.55 7.31
C GLN A 37 22.05 9.67 5.79
N GLU A 38 21.48 8.73 5.04
CA GLU A 38 21.58 8.74 3.58
C GLU A 38 20.98 10.04 3.01
N PRO A 39 21.60 10.63 1.97
CA PRO A 39 21.12 11.88 1.38
C PRO A 39 19.78 11.71 0.65
N ILE A 40 19.40 10.48 0.32
CA ILE A 40 18.11 10.12 -0.25
C ILE A 40 17.50 9.07 0.66
N ILE A 41 16.31 9.36 1.18
CA ILE A 41 15.49 8.42 1.94
C ILE A 41 14.64 7.63 0.96
N GLU A 42 14.58 6.32 1.18
CA GLU A 42 13.68 5.39 0.51
C GLU A 42 12.74 4.81 1.57
N PHE A 43 11.44 5.06 1.41
CA PHE A 43 10.40 4.42 2.22
C PHE A 43 9.68 3.39 1.34
N GLU A 44 9.49 2.17 1.85
CA GLU A 44 8.80 1.07 1.16
C GLU A 44 7.66 0.53 2.02
N ASP A 45 6.52 0.25 1.38
CA ASP A 45 5.37 -0.40 2.00
C ASP A 45 4.58 -1.19 0.92
N GLY A 46 3.63 -2.02 1.32
CA GLY A 46 2.92 -2.95 0.44
C GLY A 46 1.41 -3.05 0.70
N VAL A 47 0.63 -3.15 -0.37
CA VAL A 47 -0.78 -3.59 -0.31
C VAL A 47 -0.89 -5.03 -0.79
N LEU A 48 -1.39 -5.92 0.07
CA LEU A 48 -1.50 -7.35 -0.23
C LEU A 48 -2.87 -7.72 -0.76
N LEU A 49 -2.93 -8.29 -1.96
CA LEU A 49 -4.10 -9.03 -2.45
C LEU A 49 -3.94 -10.51 -2.09
N PHE A 50 -4.88 -11.09 -1.34
CA PHE A 50 -4.74 -12.46 -0.83
C PHE A 50 -5.98 -13.33 -1.03
N ASN A 51 -5.77 -14.65 -1.13
CA ASN A 51 -6.84 -15.64 -1.07
C ASN A 51 -7.12 -16.04 0.39
N PRO A 52 -8.31 -15.75 0.95
CA PRO A 52 -8.63 -16.06 2.36
C PRO A 52 -8.62 -17.56 2.70
N GLN A 53 -8.73 -18.43 1.70
CA GLN A 53 -8.78 -19.88 1.92
C GLN A 53 -7.39 -20.54 1.85
N LYS A 54 -6.36 -19.81 1.42
CA LYS A 54 -5.05 -20.41 1.08
C LYS A 54 -3.83 -19.63 1.57
N SER A 55 -3.95 -18.32 1.69
CA SER A 55 -2.80 -17.46 1.98
C SER A 55 -2.52 -17.42 3.47
N VAL A 56 -1.24 -17.36 3.83
CA VAL A 56 -0.77 -17.16 5.21
C VAL A 56 0.18 -15.98 5.23
N PHE A 57 -0.08 -15.01 6.10
CA PHE A 57 0.70 -13.78 6.23
C PHE A 57 0.41 -13.12 7.59
N ASP A 58 1.21 -12.12 7.95
CA ASP A 58 0.94 -11.22 9.08
C ASP A 58 0.38 -9.91 8.53
N GLU A 59 -0.79 -9.48 9.02
CA GLU A 59 -1.45 -8.25 8.58
C GLU A 59 -0.62 -7.00 8.92
N GLN A 60 0.23 -7.05 9.95
CA GLN A 60 1.06 -5.91 10.39
C GLN A 60 2.19 -5.57 9.41
N ASN A 61 2.49 -6.46 8.46
CA ASN A 61 3.56 -6.26 7.47
C ASN A 61 3.10 -5.47 6.23
N TYR A 62 1.85 -5.02 6.20
CA TYR A 62 1.26 -4.40 5.01
C TYR A 62 0.45 -3.17 5.40
N LEU A 63 0.54 -2.12 4.59
CA LEU A 63 -0.37 -0.97 4.62
C LEU A 63 -1.84 -1.37 4.63
N ALA A 64 -2.19 -2.36 3.79
CA ALA A 64 -3.54 -2.88 3.68
C ALA A 64 -3.55 -4.30 3.11
N VAL A 65 -4.56 -5.08 3.50
CA VAL A 65 -4.81 -6.42 2.95
C VAL A 65 -6.22 -6.51 2.36
N ILE A 66 -6.32 -7.00 1.12
CA ILE A 66 -7.56 -7.02 0.35
C ILE A 66 -7.82 -8.46 -0.12
N PRO A 67 -8.94 -9.08 0.32
CA PRO A 67 -9.26 -10.45 -0.08
C PRO A 67 -9.78 -10.51 -1.52
N TYR A 68 -9.41 -11.57 -2.25
CA TYR A 68 -9.99 -11.90 -3.56
C TYR A 68 -10.67 -13.29 -3.56
N GLU A 69 -11.59 -13.52 -4.51
CA GLU A 69 -12.45 -14.70 -4.57
C GLU A 69 -11.81 -15.89 -5.32
N GLY A 70 -10.65 -16.36 -4.85
CA GLY A 70 -9.96 -17.51 -5.45
C GLY A 70 -9.82 -17.40 -6.97
N LYS A 71 -10.27 -18.40 -7.74
CA LYS A 71 -10.18 -18.36 -9.21
C LYS A 71 -11.05 -17.28 -9.86
N LYS A 72 -12.16 -16.89 -9.21
CA LYS A 72 -13.03 -15.81 -9.69
C LYS A 72 -12.30 -14.46 -9.63
N GLY A 73 -11.35 -14.33 -8.71
CA GLY A 73 -10.43 -13.21 -8.62
C GLY A 73 -11.06 -11.99 -7.96
N LEU A 74 -10.70 -10.79 -8.43
CA LEU A 74 -11.09 -9.53 -7.81
C LEU A 74 -12.19 -8.85 -8.63
N ALA A 75 -13.18 -8.27 -7.95
CA ALA A 75 -14.20 -7.48 -8.62
C ALA A 75 -13.55 -6.22 -9.22
N LYS A 76 -13.94 -5.82 -10.44
CA LYS A 76 -13.32 -4.70 -11.15
C LYS A 76 -13.51 -3.39 -10.39
N SER A 77 -14.67 -3.18 -9.76
CA SER A 77 -14.90 -2.01 -8.90
C SER A 77 -13.89 -1.90 -7.74
N VAL A 78 -13.46 -3.04 -7.18
CA VAL A 78 -12.44 -3.10 -6.11
C VAL A 78 -11.07 -2.75 -6.68
N ALA A 79 -10.69 -3.34 -7.82
CA ALA A 79 -9.42 -3.02 -8.47
C ALA A 79 -9.31 -1.54 -8.85
N ASP A 80 -10.36 -0.97 -9.45
CA ASP A 80 -10.38 0.42 -9.88
C ASP A 80 -10.35 1.38 -8.67
N SER A 81 -11.08 1.06 -7.58
CA SER A 81 -11.08 1.88 -6.36
C SER A 81 -9.77 1.78 -5.59
N LEU A 82 -9.13 0.61 -5.59
CA LEU A 82 -7.80 0.42 -5.03
C LEU A 82 -6.77 1.32 -5.74
N VAL A 83 -6.74 1.32 -7.07
CA VAL A 83 -5.79 2.15 -7.83
C VAL A 83 -6.03 3.64 -7.59
N GLU A 84 -7.29 4.07 -7.57
CA GLU A 84 -7.67 5.46 -7.28
C GLU A 84 -7.22 5.86 -5.87
N TYR A 85 -7.58 5.07 -4.86
CA TYR A 85 -7.29 5.40 -3.47
C TYR A 85 -5.81 5.30 -3.14
N LEU A 86 -5.10 4.29 -3.66
CA LEU A 86 -3.66 4.20 -3.51
C LEU A 86 -2.94 5.41 -4.11
N ASN A 87 -3.45 6.00 -5.20
CA ASN A 87 -2.90 7.25 -5.72
C ASN A 87 -3.05 8.42 -4.74
N GLU A 88 -4.22 8.54 -4.10
CA GLU A 88 -4.47 9.56 -3.08
C GLU A 88 -3.53 9.38 -1.87
N VAL A 89 -3.41 8.15 -1.37
CA VAL A 89 -2.54 7.80 -0.24
C VAL A 89 -1.07 8.11 -0.56
N LEU A 90 -0.58 7.76 -1.76
CA LEU A 90 0.79 8.04 -2.16
C LEU A 90 1.05 9.54 -2.37
N ALA A 91 0.07 10.28 -2.89
CA ALA A 91 0.20 11.72 -3.06
C ALA A 91 0.27 12.45 -1.71
N GLN A 92 -0.58 12.05 -0.76
CA GLN A 92 -0.54 12.59 0.60
C GLN A 92 0.74 12.17 1.32
N GLY A 93 1.10 10.88 1.29
CA GLY A 93 2.31 10.37 1.90
C GLY A 93 3.60 10.98 1.35
N GLN A 94 3.64 11.34 0.07
CA GLN A 94 4.78 12.08 -0.48
C GLN A 94 4.87 13.51 0.08
N SER A 95 3.73 14.17 0.36
CA SER A 95 3.70 15.46 1.05
C SER A 95 4.17 15.31 2.48
N ASP A 96 3.60 14.35 3.21
CA ASP A 96 3.90 14.10 4.62
C ASP A 96 5.38 13.71 4.81
N LEU A 97 5.98 12.96 3.87
CA LEU A 97 7.41 12.64 3.90
C LEU A 97 8.30 13.88 3.73
N LEU A 98 7.88 14.85 2.92
CA LEU A 98 8.62 16.10 2.77
C LEU A 98 8.48 16.98 4.02
N ASP A 99 7.28 17.05 4.59
CA ASP A 99 7.02 17.79 5.82
C ASP A 99 7.84 17.18 6.99
N PHE A 100 7.88 15.85 7.11
CA PHE A 100 8.72 15.12 8.07
C PHE A 100 10.21 15.49 7.96
N LEU A 101 10.72 15.75 6.75
CA LEU A 101 12.12 16.11 6.52
C LEU A 101 12.40 17.63 6.59
N ASP A 102 11.37 18.45 6.77
CA ASP A 102 11.50 19.90 6.94
C ASP A 102 11.21 20.33 8.39
N GLU A 103 10.57 19.47 9.19
CA GLU A 103 10.31 19.68 10.62
C GLU A 103 11.55 19.40 11.48
N ASP A 104 11.90 20.36 12.36
CA ASP A 104 12.93 20.18 13.40
C ASP A 104 12.28 19.56 14.65
N ASP A 105 11.76 18.34 14.48
CA ASP A 105 11.08 17.56 15.53
C ASP A 105 11.65 16.14 15.58
N ASP A 106 12.54 15.91 16.56
CA ASP A 106 13.20 14.62 16.80
C ASP A 106 12.24 13.49 17.23
N GLU A 107 10.97 13.81 17.56
CA GLU A 107 9.94 12.82 17.92
C GLU A 107 8.98 12.49 16.76
N ALA A 108 9.14 13.14 15.60
CA ALA A 108 8.27 12.92 14.46
C ALA A 108 8.42 11.49 13.89
N VAL A 109 7.30 10.93 13.43
CA VAL A 109 7.25 9.61 12.79
C VAL A 109 6.51 9.75 11.47
N PHE A 110 7.09 9.17 10.43
CA PHE A 110 6.48 9.08 9.11
C PHE A 110 5.92 7.68 8.86
N GLU A 111 4.65 7.60 8.44
CA GLU A 111 4.02 6.39 7.94
C GLU A 111 3.01 6.72 6.84
N LEU A 112 2.65 5.73 6.03
CA LEU A 112 1.49 5.86 5.14
C LEU A 112 0.21 5.58 5.91
N HIS A 113 -0.81 6.40 5.69
CA HIS A 113 -2.11 6.22 6.32
C HIS A 113 -3.13 5.61 5.36
N TRP A 114 -3.75 4.52 5.77
CA TRP A 114 -4.79 3.82 5.02
C TRP A 114 -6.11 3.75 5.78
N ASP A 115 -7.20 4.14 5.13
CA ASP A 115 -8.56 4.05 5.64
C ASP A 115 -9.39 3.02 4.85
N ASN A 116 -9.68 1.89 5.49
CA ASN A 116 -10.50 0.83 4.92
C ASN A 116 -11.94 1.28 4.62
N GLN A 117 -12.48 2.23 5.38
CA GLN A 117 -13.81 2.78 5.14
C GLN A 117 -13.82 3.60 3.84
N LYS A 118 -12.78 4.42 3.62
CA LYS A 118 -12.63 5.20 2.38
C LYS A 118 -12.59 4.31 1.14
N LEU A 119 -11.85 3.20 1.19
CA LEU A 119 -11.85 2.20 0.12
C LEU A 119 -13.26 1.63 -0.09
N ALA A 120 -13.95 1.23 0.98
CA ALA A 120 -15.28 0.63 0.88
C ALA A 120 -16.31 1.59 0.26
N GLU A 121 -16.27 2.88 0.61
CA GLU A 121 -17.13 3.91 0.03
C GLU A 121 -16.88 4.09 -1.49
N LEU A 122 -15.62 4.08 -1.92
CA LEU A 122 -15.27 4.16 -3.35
C LEU A 122 -15.77 2.93 -4.14
N VAL A 123 -15.68 1.74 -3.53
CA VAL A 123 -16.20 0.50 -4.12
C VAL A 123 -17.72 0.55 -4.24
N GLU A 124 -18.42 0.92 -3.17
CA GLU A 124 -19.88 1.04 -3.17
C GLU A 124 -20.35 2.02 -4.24
N ALA A 125 -19.72 3.18 -4.36
CA ALA A 125 -20.05 4.19 -5.37
C ALA A 125 -19.92 3.65 -6.80
N LYS A 126 -18.92 2.80 -7.08
CA LYS A 126 -18.72 2.17 -8.41
C LYS A 126 -19.72 1.05 -8.68
N GLN A 127 -20.21 0.37 -7.66
CA GLN A 127 -21.18 -0.73 -7.79
C GLN A 127 -22.63 -0.26 -7.96
N GLN A 128 -22.96 0.99 -7.62
CA GLN A 128 -24.34 1.50 -7.67
C GLN A 128 -24.99 1.52 -9.06
N ASN A 129 -24.23 1.36 -10.15
CA ASN A 129 -24.73 1.59 -11.52
C ASN A 129 -24.59 0.41 -12.50
N ASP A 130 -23.94 -0.70 -12.14
CA ASP A 130 -23.76 -1.83 -13.07
C ASP A 130 -23.52 -3.17 -12.36
N THR A 131 -23.70 -4.27 -13.10
CA THR A 131 -23.25 -5.60 -12.65
C THR A 131 -21.72 -5.63 -12.73
N ASP A 132 -21.07 -5.77 -11.59
CA ASP A 132 -19.61 -5.75 -11.56
C ASP A 132 -18.99 -6.91 -12.36
N THR A 133 -17.93 -6.60 -13.08
CA THR A 133 -17.14 -7.59 -13.83
C THR A 133 -16.01 -8.10 -12.96
N TYR A 134 -15.55 -9.33 -13.19
CA TYR A 134 -14.48 -9.92 -12.39
C TYR A 134 -13.20 -10.08 -13.19
N LEU A 135 -12.09 -9.75 -12.54
CA LEU A 135 -10.73 -9.94 -13.00
C LEU A 135 -10.22 -11.26 -12.39
N PRO A 136 -10.17 -12.36 -13.17
CA PRO A 136 -9.81 -13.67 -12.64
C PRO A 136 -8.36 -13.71 -12.13
N TYR A 137 -8.13 -14.49 -11.08
CA TYR A 137 -6.77 -14.72 -10.61
C TYR A 137 -5.96 -15.49 -11.67
N PRO A 138 -4.69 -15.13 -11.92
CA PRO A 138 -3.87 -15.78 -12.93
C PRO A 138 -3.77 -17.30 -12.74
N SER A 139 -3.68 -18.03 -13.86
CA SER A 139 -3.41 -19.47 -13.87
C SER A 139 -2.24 -19.77 -14.81
N TYR A 140 -1.33 -20.62 -14.35
CA TYR A 140 -0.14 -21.08 -15.08
C TYR A 140 -0.03 -22.60 -14.98
#